data_AF-A0A221R899-F1
#
_entry.id   AF-A0A221R899-F1
#
_cell.length_a   1.000
_cell.length_b   1.000
_cell.length_c   1.000
_cell.angle_alpha   90.00
_cell.angle_beta   90.00
_cell.angle_gamma   90.00
#
_symmetry.space_group_name_H-M   'P 1'
#
loop_
_entity.id
_entity.type
_entity.pdbx_description
1 polymer ?
#
loop_
_entity_poly.entity_id
_entity_poly.type
_entity_poly.pdbx_seq_one_letter_code
_entity_poly.pdbx_strand_id
1 'polypeptide(L)'
;GDFNGDGKSDVLARDANGALWLYPGTGTGGFGTRTQVGSGWGVMNAILGIGDFNGDGKNDILARDTASGGLYLYPGNGTGGWLTRTQVGWGWNGLTLP
;
A
#
# COMPACT_ATOMS: atom_id res chain seq x y z
N GLY A 1 -8.46 -0.15 2.71
CA GLY A 1 -8.84 -1.49 2.20
C GLY A 1 -8.63 -2.49 3.31
N ASP A 2 -9.10 -3.71 3.16
CA ASP A 2 -8.81 -4.79 4.12
C ASP A 2 -7.46 -5.44 3.75
N PHE A 3 -6.39 -5.03 4.42
CA PHE A 3 -5.04 -5.48 4.09
C PHE A 3 -4.58 -6.65 4.98
N ASN A 4 -5.29 -6.92 6.08
CA ASN A 4 -5.01 -8.03 7.00
C ASN A 4 -5.99 -9.22 6.91
N GLY A 5 -7.03 -9.12 6.07
CA GLY A 5 -8.01 -10.17 5.80
C GLY A 5 -9.04 -10.36 6.91
N ASP A 6 -9.21 -9.38 7.81
CA ASP A 6 -10.13 -9.49 8.95
C ASP A 6 -11.58 -9.02 8.64
N GLY A 7 -11.83 -8.62 7.39
CA GLY A 7 -13.11 -8.15 6.91
C GLY A 7 -13.40 -6.68 7.22
N LYS A 8 -12.44 -5.91 7.74
CA LYS A 8 -12.61 -4.51 8.11
C LYS A 8 -11.70 -3.61 7.28
N SER A 9 -12.14 -2.37 7.09
CA SER A 9 -11.32 -1.38 6.38
C SER A 9 -10.16 -0.91 7.23
N ASP A 10 -8.94 -1.16 6.76
CA ASP A 10 -7.70 -0.66 7.32
C ASP A 10 -7.19 0.60 6.62
N VAL A 11 -6.22 1.26 7.29
CA VAL A 11 -5.47 2.40 6.78
C VAL A 11 -3.97 2.06 6.69
N LEU A 12 -3.35 2.46 5.59
CA LEU A 12 -1.89 2.50 5.47
C LEU A 12 -1.40 3.93 5.64
N ALA A 13 -0.33 4.12 6.39
CA ALA A 13 0.33 5.41 6.51
C ALA A 13 1.84 5.25 6.49
N ARG A 14 2.53 6.19 5.85
CA ARG A 14 3.98 6.25 5.85
C ARG A 14 4.45 7.32 6.83
N ASP A 15 5.43 7.00 7.67
CA ASP A 15 6.06 7.98 8.54
C ASP A 15 7.24 8.73 7.88
N ALA A 16 7.77 9.74 8.57
CA ALA A 16 8.87 10.56 8.07
C ALA A 16 10.17 9.77 7.87
N ASN A 17 10.33 8.62 8.52
CA ASN A 17 11.51 7.75 8.37
C ASN A 17 11.33 6.75 7.21
N GLY A 18 10.19 6.78 6.51
CA GLY A 18 9.89 5.89 5.41
C GLY A 18 9.45 4.49 5.85
N ALA A 19 9.02 4.30 7.09
CA ALA A 19 8.30 3.09 7.48
C ALA A 19 6.85 3.16 6.99
N LEU A 20 6.36 2.06 6.44
CA LEU A 20 4.94 1.89 6.12
C LEU A 20 4.26 1.14 7.27
N TRP A 21 3.19 1.74 7.78
CA TRP A 21 2.42 1.25 8.89
C TRP A 21 1.02 0.87 8.43
N LEU A 22 0.55 -0.29 8.89
CA LEU A 22 -0.84 -0.69 8.83
C LEU A 22 -1.53 -0.32 10.14
N TYR A 23 -2.67 0.34 10.05
CA TYR A 23 -3.58 0.65 11.14
C TYR A 23 -4.84 -0.21 10.97
N PRO A 24 -4.94 -1.35 11.69
CA PRO A 24 -6.08 -2.25 11.56
C PRO A 24 -7.38 -1.55 11.92
N GLY A 25 -8.40 -1.65 11.08
CA GLY A 25 -9.71 -1.09 11.37
C GLY A 25 -10.43 -1.86 12.47
N THR A 26 -11.11 -1.17 13.38
CA THR A 26 -11.97 -1.87 14.36
C THR A 26 -13.35 -2.23 13.81
N GLY A 27 -13.74 -1.63 12.68
CA GLY A 27 -15.10 -1.71 12.12
C GLY A 27 -16.12 -0.80 12.84
N THR A 28 -15.69 -0.08 13.88
CA THR A 28 -16.52 0.81 14.70
C THR A 28 -16.02 2.26 14.69
N GLY A 29 -15.19 2.62 13.70
CA GLY A 29 -14.61 3.95 13.55
C GLY A 29 -13.28 4.18 14.27
N GLY A 30 -12.69 3.14 14.87
CA GLY A 30 -11.38 3.19 15.52
C GLY A 30 -10.30 2.40 14.76
N PHE A 31 -9.07 2.50 15.26
CA PHE A 31 -7.92 1.72 14.81
C PHE A 31 -7.35 0.89 15.95
N GLY A 32 -6.93 -0.34 15.65
CA GLY A 32 -6.18 -1.20 16.55
C GLY A 32 -4.70 -0.83 16.66
N THR A 33 -3.93 -1.69 17.29
CA THR A 33 -2.47 -1.53 17.38
C THR A 33 -1.86 -1.59 15.97
N ARG A 34 -1.18 -0.52 15.58
CA ARG A 34 -0.50 -0.47 14.27
C ARG A 34 0.64 -1.47 14.18
N THR A 35 0.88 -1.99 12.98
CA THR A 35 2.00 -2.89 12.67
C THR A 35 2.85 -2.31 11.54
N GLN A 36 4.16 -2.50 11.60
CA GLN A 36 5.03 -2.09 10.50
C GLN A 36 4.95 -3.13 9.39
N VAL A 37 4.58 -2.71 8.19
CA VAL A 37 4.38 -3.57 7.02
C VAL A 37 5.37 -3.26 5.89
N GLY A 38 6.31 -2.36 6.13
CA GLY A 38 7.40 -2.08 5.21
C GLY A 38 8.39 -1.04 5.71
N SER A 39 9.52 -0.97 5.02
CA SER A 39 10.60 0.00 5.24
C SER A 39 11.07 0.57 3.89
N GLY A 40 11.78 1.71 3.91
CA GLY A 40 12.31 2.34 2.70
C GLY A 40 11.26 3.00 1.80
N TRP A 41 10.04 3.18 2.28
CA TRP A 41 8.94 3.80 1.51
C TRP A 41 9.12 5.31 1.28
N GLY A 42 10.15 5.92 1.85
CA GLY A 42 10.49 7.34 1.63
C GLY A 42 10.81 7.67 0.17
N VAL A 43 11.17 6.68 -0.66
CA VAL A 43 11.43 6.88 -2.09
C VAL A 43 10.16 7.03 -2.93
N MET A 44 8.98 6.74 -2.37
CA MET A 44 7.71 6.83 -3.11
C MET A 44 7.10 8.22 -2.97
N ASN A 45 6.46 8.79 -4.00
CA ASN A 45 5.72 10.05 -3.86
C ASN A 45 4.20 9.88 -3.97
N ALA A 46 3.73 8.67 -4.23
CA ALA A 46 2.32 8.29 -4.17
C ALA A 46 2.20 6.82 -3.69
N ILE A 47 1.20 6.56 -2.85
CA ILE A 47 0.83 5.23 -2.36
C ILE A 47 -0.70 5.16 -2.40
N LEU A 48 -1.24 4.23 -3.18
CA LEU A 48 -2.68 4.13 -3.47
C LEU A 48 -3.18 2.74 -3.09
N GLY A 49 -4.21 2.67 -2.25
CA GLY A 49 -4.99 1.45 -2.06
C GLY A 49 -5.98 1.31 -3.20
N ILE A 50 -5.81 0.30 -4.05
CA ILE A 50 -6.57 0.18 -5.31
C ILE A 50 -7.52 -1.02 -5.35
N GLY A 51 -7.62 -1.77 -4.26
CA GLY A 51 -8.39 -3.01 -4.22
C GLY A 51 -7.58 -4.19 -4.74
N ASP A 52 -8.26 -5.27 -5.10
CA ASP A 52 -7.67 -6.44 -5.76
C ASP A 52 -7.42 -6.12 -7.23
N PHE A 53 -6.15 -5.88 -7.58
CA PHE A 53 -5.75 -5.49 -8.93
C PHE A 53 -5.21 -6.67 -9.73
N ASN A 54 -4.59 -7.65 -9.07
CA ASN A 54 -4.05 -8.84 -9.71
C ASN A 54 -5.06 -10.00 -9.83
N GLY A 55 -6.24 -9.88 -9.22
CA GLY A 55 -7.33 -10.87 -9.27
C GLY A 55 -7.16 -12.04 -8.31
N ASP A 56 -6.34 -11.91 -7.25
CA ASP A 56 -6.08 -12.98 -6.29
C ASP A 56 -7.01 -12.95 -5.05
N GLY A 57 -7.95 -12.01 -5.03
CA GLY A 57 -8.93 -11.82 -3.97
C GLY A 57 -8.43 -11.01 -2.78
N LYS A 58 -7.22 -10.42 -2.83
CA LYS A 58 -6.62 -9.66 -1.74
C LYS A 58 -6.38 -8.22 -2.15
N ASN A 59 -6.42 -7.30 -1.20
CA ASN A 59 -6.19 -5.89 -1.50
C ASN A 59 -4.71 -5.60 -1.78
N ASP A 60 -4.47 -4.94 -2.91
CA ASP A 60 -3.16 -4.51 -3.39
C ASP A 60 -2.95 -3.00 -3.20
N ILE A 61 -1.70 -2.57 -3.38
CA ILE A 61 -1.37 -1.15 -3.51
C ILE A 61 -0.53 -0.86 -4.75
N LEU A 62 -0.73 0.33 -5.32
CA LEU A 62 0.20 0.94 -6.25
C LEU A 62 1.08 1.95 -5.54
N ALA A 63 2.36 1.99 -5.89
CA ALA A 63 3.27 3.01 -5.43
C ALA A 63 4.10 3.57 -6.59
N ARG A 64 4.31 4.88 -6.60
CA ARG A 64 5.12 5.55 -7.60
C ARG A 64 6.45 5.98 -7.00
N ASP A 65 7.53 5.52 -7.63
CA ASP A 65 8.89 5.92 -7.30
C ASP A 65 9.15 7.38 -7.69
N THR A 66 9.73 8.14 -6.76
CA THR A 66 9.93 9.60 -6.92
C THR A 66 10.96 9.92 -7.98
N ALA A 67 12.05 9.13 -8.05
CA ALA A 67 13.19 9.44 -8.92
C ALA A 67 12.89 9.07 -10.37
N SER A 68 12.38 7.86 -10.59
CA SER A 68 12.17 7.29 -11.92
C SER A 68 10.76 7.51 -12.49
N GLY A 69 9.77 7.74 -11.62
CA GLY A 69 8.36 7.68 -12.01
C GLY A 69 7.89 6.29 -12.39
N GLY A 70 8.63 5.25 -11.99
CA GLY A 70 8.19 3.87 -12.10
C GLY A 70 6.95 3.65 -11.24
N LEU A 71 5.92 3.05 -11.83
CA LEU A 71 4.71 2.64 -11.11
C LEU A 71 4.82 1.16 -10.78
N TYR A 72 4.74 0.84 -9.50
CA TYR A 72 4.90 -0.52 -8.98
C TYR A 72 3.62 -1.01 -8.33
N LEU A 73 3.19 -2.20 -8.70
CA LEU A 73 2.18 -2.98 -7.99
C LEU A 73 2.86 -3.75 -6.87
N TYR A 74 2.29 -3.64 -5.67
CA TYR A 74 2.64 -4.44 -4.50
C TYR A 74 1.44 -5.33 -4.18
N PRO A 75 1.47 -6.60 -4.61
CA PRO A 75 0.37 -7.50 -4.34
C PRO A 75 0.25 -7.79 -2.84
N GLY A 76 -0.96 -7.76 -2.32
CA GLY A 76 -1.24 -8.09 -0.92
C GLY A 76 -1.11 -9.59 -0.65
N ASN A 77 -0.62 -9.98 0.52
CA ASN A 77 -0.67 -11.38 0.95
C ASN A 77 -1.96 -11.74 1.71
N GLY A 78 -2.78 -10.73 2.06
CA GLY A 78 -4.03 -10.86 2.81
C GLY A 78 -3.85 -11.02 4.33
N THR A 79 -2.64 -10.79 4.85
CA THR A 79 -2.29 -10.92 6.27
C THR A 79 -1.43 -9.76 6.77
N GLY A 80 -1.52 -8.60 6.11
CA GLY A 80 -0.77 -7.39 6.46
C GLY A 80 0.64 -7.35 5.89
N GLY A 81 0.91 -8.06 4.79
CA GLY A 81 2.20 -8.04 4.10
C GLY A 81 2.08 -8.01 2.58
N TRP A 82 3.22 -7.91 1.91
CA TRP A 82 3.32 -7.76 0.47
C TRP A 82 4.03 -8.96 -0.16
N LEU A 83 3.57 -9.39 -1.33
CA LEU A 83 4.31 -10.29 -2.21
C LEU A 83 5.36 -9.51 -3.01
N THR A 84 6.09 -10.19 -3.90
CA THR A 84 7.07 -9.54 -4.76
C THR A 84 6.42 -8.48 -5.63
N ARG A 85 6.86 -7.23 -5.47
CA ARG A 85 6.37 -6.12 -6.29
C ARG A 85 6.72 -6.33 -7.77
N THR A 86 5.86 -5.84 -8.64
CA THR A 86 6.09 -5.83 -10.10
C THR A 86 5.96 -4.40 -10.62
N GLN A 87 6.82 -4.02 -11.57
CA GLN A 87 6.66 -2.74 -12.25
C GLN A 87 5.58 -2.86 -13.32
N VAL A 88 4.56 -2.00 -13.23
CA VAL A 88 3.40 -2.00 -14.14
C VAL A 88 3.36 -0.77 -15.04
N GLY A 89 4.30 0.17 -14.86
CA GLY A 89 4.39 1.32 -15.74
C GLY A 89 5.68 2.13 -15.59
N TRP A 90 5.88 3.03 -16.55
CA TRP A 90 7.04 3.91 -16.67
C TRP A 90 6.57 5.35 -16.86
N GLY A 91 7.37 6.33 -16.42
CA GLY A 91 7.15 7.74 -16.75
C GLY A 91 5.95 8.40 -16.07
N TRP A 92 5.47 7.89 -14.95
CA TRP A 92 4.28 8.42 -14.25
C TRP A 92 4.51 9.75 -13.51
N ASN A 93 5.69 10.36 -13.62
CA ASN A 93 6.04 11.62 -12.96
C ASN A 93 5.28 12.83 -13.51
N GLY A 94 4.74 12.76 -14.73
CA GLY A 94 3.97 13.84 -15.34
C GLY A 94 2.48 13.85 -14.94
N LEU A 95 2.01 12.85 -14.20
CA LEU A 95 0.61 12.71 -13.81
C LEU A 95 0.42 13.04 -12.32
N THR A 96 -0.70 13.66 -11.98
CA THR A 96 -1.14 13.71 -10.58
C THR A 96 -1.95 12.46 -10.30
N LEU A 97 -1.56 11.73 -9.26
CA LEU A 97 -2.32 10.61 -8.74
C LEU A 97 -3.23 11.13 -7.61
N PRO A 98 -4.46 10.59 -7.48
CA PRO A 98 -5.44 11.04 -6.50
C PRO A 98 -4.99 10.80 -5.05
#